data_AF-A0A1H6YK75-F1
#
_entry.id   AF-A0A1H6YK75-F1
#
_cell.length_a   1.000
_cell.length_b   1.000
_cell.length_c   1.000
_cell.angle_alpha   90.00
_cell.angle_beta   90.00
_cell.angle_gamma   90.00
#
_symmetry.space_group_name_H-M   'P 1'
#
loop_
_entity.id
_entity.type
_entity.pdbx_description
1 polymer ?
#
loop_
_entity_poly.entity_id
_entity_poly.type
_entity_poly.pdbx_seq_one_letter_code
_entity_poly.pdbx_strand_id
1 'polypeptide(L)'
;MKRKFSKLKALLLLLIILAAGALLYQSKQKRTHSFVANPIDNGPRETYELNGQVLQYGSNHDGDIDKILLLTAKEKIWLHFPPHTARQVTGAAQLNSTIEAIVEKKPHAPHDPESVYELKYLSTRQSQHQIDLTKLPAPVPRKGIEVELTGNPPYKFGYEKEEQSVLFLSGRTVLFPAHMARELFPLMRKAKMILVKGYMRDTAEGFVTASGRAAVKPGTIQIDSITYKIR
;
A
#
# COMPACT_ATOMS: atom_id res chain seq x y z
N MET A 1 -22.63 -19.67 57.78
CA MET A 1 -21.60 -18.63 57.47
C MET A 1 -21.10 -18.63 56.00
N LYS A 2 -21.92 -19.01 54.99
CA LYS A 2 -21.46 -19.15 53.56
C LYS A 2 -22.04 -18.14 52.55
N ARG A 3 -22.87 -17.17 52.96
CA ARG A 3 -23.56 -16.25 52.03
C ARG A 3 -22.87 -14.89 51.77
N LYS A 4 -21.79 -14.55 52.49
CA LYS A 4 -21.13 -13.23 52.31
C LYS A 4 -20.10 -13.18 51.16
N PHE A 5 -19.59 -14.31 50.68
CA PHE A 5 -18.56 -14.34 49.62
C PHE A 5 -19.08 -14.13 48.19
N SER A 6 -20.39 -14.29 47.93
CA SER A 6 -20.90 -14.15 46.55
C SER A 6 -21.06 -12.69 46.11
N LYS A 7 -21.32 -11.77 47.05
CA LYS A 7 -21.51 -10.35 46.74
C LYS A 7 -20.22 -9.65 46.31
N LEU A 8 -19.08 -10.03 46.88
CA LEU A 8 -17.78 -9.44 46.54
C LEU A 8 -17.31 -9.82 45.13
N LYS A 9 -17.57 -11.07 44.71
CA LYS A 9 -17.24 -11.53 43.34
C LYS A 9 -18.09 -10.83 42.27
N ALA A 10 -19.38 -10.61 42.56
CA ALA A 10 -20.26 -9.89 41.65
C ALA A 10 -19.84 -8.42 41.46
N LEU A 11 -19.42 -7.75 42.55
CA LEU A 11 -18.93 -6.37 42.49
C LEU A 11 -17.63 -6.25 41.67
N LEU A 12 -16.69 -7.20 41.85
CA LEU A 12 -15.43 -7.19 41.12
C LEU A 12 -15.64 -7.40 39.61
N LEU A 13 -16.56 -8.29 39.22
CA LEU A 13 -16.87 -8.55 37.81
C LEU A 13 -17.47 -7.31 37.12
N LEU A 14 -18.32 -6.57 37.83
CA LEU A 14 -18.96 -5.35 37.32
C LEU A 14 -17.92 -4.24 37.08
N LEU A 15 -16.93 -4.10 37.96
CA LEU A 15 -15.84 -3.12 37.82
C LEU A 15 -14.94 -3.43 36.62
N ILE A 16 -14.65 -4.70 36.35
CA ILE A 16 -13.85 -5.12 35.18
C ILE A 16 -14.60 -4.79 33.87
N ILE A 17 -15.91 -5.04 33.81
CA ILE A 17 -16.73 -4.73 32.64
C ILE A 17 -16.79 -3.21 32.40
N LEU A 18 -16.94 -2.40 33.45
CA LEU A 18 -16.95 -0.94 33.34
C LEU A 18 -15.59 -0.38 32.89
N ALA A 19 -14.48 -0.92 33.38
CA ALA A 19 -13.13 -0.52 32.96
C ALA A 19 -12.86 -0.84 31.48
N ALA A 20 -13.28 -2.03 31.02
CA ALA A 20 -13.18 -2.41 29.62
C ALA A 20 -14.04 -1.53 28.71
N GLY A 21 -15.25 -1.17 29.16
CA GLY A 21 -16.13 -0.25 28.45
C GLY A 21 -15.57 1.17 28.31
N ALA A 22 -14.94 1.70 29.36
CA ALA A 22 -14.32 3.04 29.34
C ALA A 22 -13.11 3.11 28.38
N LEU A 23 -12.28 2.06 28.34
CA LEU A 23 -11.15 1.97 27.41
C LEU A 23 -11.60 1.94 25.94
N LEU A 24 -12.68 1.21 25.63
CA LEU A 24 -13.26 1.16 24.29
C LEU A 24 -13.97 2.47 23.89
N TYR A 25 -14.48 3.23 24.86
CA TYR A 25 -15.08 4.54 24.59
C TYR A 25 -14.02 5.58 24.23
N GLN A 26 -12.88 5.60 24.93
CA GLN A 26 -11.78 6.52 24.61
C GLN A 26 -11.17 6.26 23.22
N SER A 27 -11.19 5.02 22.73
CA SER A 27 -10.65 4.72 21.39
C SER A 27 -11.52 5.20 20.22
N LYS A 28 -12.74 5.72 20.47
CA LYS A 28 -13.68 6.17 19.43
C LYS A 28 -13.77 7.69 19.22
N GLN A 29 -13.03 8.50 19.99
CA GLN A 29 -12.96 9.93 19.69
C GLN A 29 -12.09 10.17 18.45
N LYS A 30 -12.79 10.22 17.31
CA LYS A 30 -12.29 10.67 16.01
C LYS A 30 -11.61 12.03 16.15
N ARG A 31 -10.31 12.08 15.86
CA ARG A 31 -9.59 13.31 15.56
C ARG A 31 -10.11 13.85 14.23
N THR A 32 -10.97 14.87 14.27
CA THR A 32 -11.14 15.78 13.14
C THR A 32 -9.90 16.67 13.08
N HIS A 33 -8.93 16.28 12.27
CA HIS A 33 -7.81 17.14 11.91
C HIS A 33 -8.28 18.12 10.84
N SER A 34 -8.51 19.38 11.24
CA SER A 34 -8.62 20.50 10.32
C SER A 34 -7.22 20.77 9.75
N PHE A 35 -7.04 20.57 8.45
CA PHE A 35 -5.80 20.93 7.76
C PHE A 35 -5.75 22.45 7.58
N VAL A 36 -5.00 23.12 8.47
CA VAL A 36 -4.49 24.47 8.19
C VAL A 36 -3.24 24.27 7.33
N ALA A 37 -3.28 24.74 6.09
CA ALA A 37 -2.13 24.77 5.21
C ALA A 37 -1.11 25.78 5.76
N ASN A 38 -0.20 25.32 6.61
CA ASN A 38 0.96 26.12 7.00
C ASN A 38 1.95 26.19 5.82
N PRO A 39 2.54 27.35 5.54
CA PRO A 39 3.59 27.48 4.54
C PRO A 39 4.79 26.59 4.93
N ILE A 40 5.31 25.84 3.95
CA ILE A 40 6.44 24.93 4.11
C ILE A 40 7.70 25.76 4.33
N ASP A 41 8.20 25.74 5.57
CA ASP A 41 9.51 26.26 5.93
C ASP A 41 10.60 25.40 5.26
N ASN A 42 11.32 25.98 4.29
CA ASN A 42 12.38 25.30 3.52
C ASN A 42 13.74 25.44 4.23
N GLY A 43 13.82 25.02 5.49
CA GLY A 43 15.10 24.81 6.15
C GLY A 43 15.94 23.74 5.41
N PRO A 44 17.27 23.69 5.63
CA PRO A 44 18.11 22.65 5.05
C PRO A 44 17.58 21.28 5.47
N ARG A 45 17.15 20.49 4.48
CA ARG A 45 16.60 19.16 4.71
C ARG A 45 17.70 18.24 5.23
N GLU A 46 17.53 17.75 6.45
CA GLU A 46 18.50 16.86 7.09
C GLU A 46 18.58 15.53 6.33
N THR A 47 19.79 15.17 5.91
CA THR A 47 20.09 13.90 5.27
C THR A 47 20.79 12.96 6.25
N TYR A 48 20.53 11.67 6.11
CA TYR A 48 21.02 10.62 6.98
C TYR A 48 21.56 9.47 6.15
N GLU A 49 22.66 8.87 6.60
CA GLU A 49 23.19 7.64 6.03
C GLU A 49 22.66 6.43 6.81
N LEU A 50 22.07 5.48 6.10
CA LEU A 50 21.56 4.23 6.65
C LEU A 50 22.24 3.05 5.98
N ASN A 51 22.54 2.02 6.77
CA ASN A 51 23.02 0.73 6.29
C ASN A 51 22.13 -0.36 6.89
N GLY A 52 21.75 -1.34 6.07
CA GLY A 52 20.94 -2.44 6.56
C GLY A 52 20.58 -3.46 5.50
N GLN A 53 19.83 -4.47 5.92
CA GLN A 53 19.33 -5.55 5.07
C GLN A 53 17.91 -5.27 4.58
N VAL A 54 17.67 -5.43 3.28
CA VAL A 54 16.33 -5.30 2.68
C VAL A 54 15.48 -6.50 3.07
N LEU A 55 14.44 -6.30 3.87
CA LEU A 55 13.56 -7.38 4.31
C LEU A 55 12.34 -7.58 3.43
N GLN A 56 11.75 -6.48 2.95
CA GLN A 56 10.47 -6.52 2.25
C GLN A 56 10.31 -5.30 1.35
N TYR A 57 9.48 -5.45 0.32
CA TYR A 57 8.90 -4.32 -0.39
C TYR A 57 7.50 -4.00 0.13
N GLY A 58 7.13 -2.74 0.08
CA GLY A 58 5.77 -2.25 0.30
C GLY A 58 5.28 -1.50 -0.93
N SER A 59 3.97 -1.32 -1.00
CA SER A 59 3.31 -0.69 -2.13
C SER A 59 2.38 0.43 -1.69
N ASN A 60 2.13 1.36 -2.61
CA ASN A 60 1.11 2.37 -2.47
C ASN A 60 -0.30 1.80 -2.69
N HIS A 61 -1.30 2.67 -2.54
CA HIS A 61 -2.71 2.35 -2.80
C HIS A 61 -3.00 1.98 -4.26
N ASP A 62 -2.05 2.15 -5.19
CA ASP A 62 -2.19 1.77 -6.59
C ASP A 62 -1.54 0.42 -6.91
N GLY A 63 -1.00 -0.27 -5.90
CA GLY A 63 -0.32 -1.55 -6.03
C GLY A 63 1.10 -1.45 -6.61
N ASP A 64 1.63 -0.23 -6.79
CA ASP A 64 3.04 -0.05 -7.19
C ASP A 64 3.93 -0.11 -5.96
N ILE A 65 5.09 -0.75 -6.09
CA ILE A 65 6.13 -0.72 -5.08
C ILE A 65 6.65 0.72 -4.94
N ASP A 66 6.64 1.25 -3.72
CA ASP A 66 7.04 2.62 -3.40
C ASP A 66 7.81 2.73 -2.08
N LYS A 67 8.10 1.60 -1.44
CA LYS A 67 8.90 1.55 -0.22
C LYS A 67 9.64 0.23 -0.04
N ILE A 68 10.76 0.29 0.68
CA ILE A 68 11.52 -0.87 1.14
C ILE A 68 11.60 -0.87 2.66
N LEU A 69 11.47 -2.06 3.28
CA LEU A 69 11.67 -2.25 4.71
C LEU A 69 13.12 -2.62 4.94
N LEU A 70 13.86 -1.72 5.57
CA LEU A 70 15.27 -1.88 5.86
C LEU A 70 15.45 -2.31 7.32
N LEU A 71 16.14 -3.41 7.58
CA LEU A 71 16.62 -3.79 8.90
C LEU A 71 18.01 -3.21 9.13
N THR A 72 18.06 -2.16 9.95
CA THR A 72 19.32 -1.56 10.42
C THR A 72 19.81 -2.29 11.67
N ALA A 73 20.98 -1.91 12.18
CA ALA A 73 21.48 -2.41 13.46
C ALA A 73 20.58 -2.07 14.67
N LYS A 74 19.71 -1.04 14.55
CA LYS A 74 18.87 -0.54 15.64
C LYS A 74 17.42 -0.98 15.52
N GLU A 75 16.87 -0.93 14.32
CA GLU A 75 15.43 -1.08 14.09
C GLU A 75 15.09 -1.38 12.62
N LYS A 76 13.80 -1.64 12.38
CA LYS A 76 13.22 -1.77 11.04
C LYS A 76 12.61 -0.44 10.61
N ILE A 77 12.96 0.04 9.42
CA ILE A 77 12.54 1.35 8.92
C ILE A 77 11.99 1.21 7.51
N TRP A 78 10.83 1.79 7.24
CA TRP A 78 10.34 1.96 5.87
C TRP A 78 11.01 3.16 5.21
N LEU A 79 11.59 2.94 4.04
CA LEU A 79 12.17 3.98 3.19
C LEU A 79 11.29 4.14 1.95
N HIS A 80 10.65 5.29 1.80
CA HIS A 80 9.86 5.60 0.61
C HIS A 80 10.72 6.04 -0.56
N PHE A 81 10.26 5.76 -1.77
CA PHE A 81 10.78 6.33 -3.00
C PHE A 81 9.62 6.57 -3.98
N PRO A 82 9.78 7.47 -4.96
CA PRO A 82 8.77 7.66 -5.99
C PRO A 82 8.49 6.34 -6.74
N PRO A 83 7.23 5.91 -6.95
CA PRO A 83 6.91 4.61 -7.54
C PRO A 83 7.50 4.35 -8.94
N HIS A 84 7.74 5.40 -9.72
CA HIS A 84 8.36 5.29 -11.06
C HIS A 84 9.85 4.89 -11.00
N THR A 85 10.47 4.97 -9.83
CA THR A 85 11.86 4.55 -9.60
C THR A 85 11.96 3.10 -9.12
N ALA A 86 10.82 2.43 -8.93
CA ALA A 86 10.76 1.12 -8.30
C ALA A 86 11.59 0.07 -9.03
N ARG A 87 11.66 0.10 -10.37
CA ARG A 87 12.47 -0.84 -11.15
C ARG A 87 13.95 -0.72 -10.79
N GLN A 88 14.46 0.50 -10.74
CA GLN A 88 15.86 0.78 -10.41
C GLN A 88 16.15 0.37 -8.97
N VAL A 89 15.27 0.75 -8.03
CA VAL A 89 15.41 0.40 -6.62
C VAL A 89 15.38 -1.10 -6.40
N THR A 90 14.34 -1.80 -6.86
CA THR A 90 14.19 -3.26 -6.66
C THR A 90 15.23 -4.07 -7.43
N GLY A 91 15.77 -3.54 -8.52
CA GLY A 91 16.88 -4.14 -9.26
C GLY A 91 18.20 -4.09 -8.50
N ALA A 92 18.46 -3.03 -7.74
CA ALA A 92 19.66 -2.89 -6.91
C ALA A 92 19.48 -3.46 -5.49
N ALA A 93 18.38 -3.13 -4.82
CA ALA A 93 18.09 -3.50 -3.44
C ALA A 93 17.28 -4.81 -3.37
N GLN A 94 17.87 -5.93 -3.80
CA GLN A 94 17.20 -7.23 -3.77
C GLN A 94 16.87 -7.67 -2.34
N LEU A 95 15.82 -8.49 -2.17
CA LEU A 95 15.47 -9.04 -0.85
C LEU A 95 16.65 -9.79 -0.23
N ASN A 96 16.85 -9.58 1.07
CA ASN A 96 17.96 -10.07 1.89
C ASN A 96 19.35 -9.50 1.55
N SER A 97 19.48 -8.61 0.57
CA SER A 97 20.74 -7.90 0.30
C SER A 97 21.00 -6.78 1.30
N THR A 98 22.28 -6.46 1.52
CA THR A 98 22.70 -5.30 2.31
C THR A 98 22.90 -4.10 1.40
N ILE A 99 22.31 -2.98 1.77
CA ILE A 99 22.41 -1.71 1.04
C ILE A 99 22.96 -0.60 1.92
N GLU A 100 23.50 0.42 1.28
CA GLU A 100 23.79 1.73 1.85
C GLU A 100 22.83 2.73 1.20
N ALA A 101 22.23 3.59 2.02
CA ALA A 101 21.19 4.51 1.60
C ALA A 101 21.45 5.90 2.19
N ILE A 102 21.29 6.93 1.36
CA ILE A 102 21.16 8.31 1.84
C ILE A 102 19.69 8.66 1.78
N VAL A 103 19.15 9.06 2.91
CA VAL A 103 17.72 9.37 3.08
C VAL A 103 17.52 10.77 3.59
N GLU A 104 16.36 11.32 3.31
CA GLU A 104 15.90 12.61 3.82
C GLU A 104 14.70 12.37 4.74
N LYS A 105 14.68 13.02 5.90
CA LYS A 105 13.51 12.92 6.79
C LYS A 105 12.33 13.65 6.12
N LYS A 106 11.19 12.96 6.02
CA LYS A 106 9.90 13.57 5.65
C LYS A 106 9.16 13.99 6.92
N PRO A 107 9.23 15.28 7.32
CA PRO A 107 8.35 15.77 8.37
C PRO A 107 6.93 15.73 7.81
N HIS A 108 6.17 14.71 8.22
CA HIS A 108 4.74 14.52 7.91
C HIS A 108 4.44 14.01 6.50
N ALA A 109 4.44 12.68 6.32
CA ALA A 109 3.59 12.06 5.31
C ALA A 109 2.18 11.86 5.92
N PRO A 110 1.17 12.69 5.58
CA PRO A 110 -0.17 12.58 6.17
C PRO A 110 -0.88 11.23 5.89
N HIS A 111 -0.34 10.44 4.97
CA HIS A 111 -0.92 9.17 4.52
C HIS A 111 -0.07 7.93 4.85
N ASP A 112 1.11 8.09 5.45
CA ASP A 112 1.94 6.95 5.89
C ASP A 112 2.73 7.32 7.16
N PRO A 113 2.17 7.08 8.36
CA PRO A 113 2.84 7.41 9.61
C PRO A 113 4.05 6.51 9.89
N GLU A 114 4.21 5.39 9.17
CA GLU A 114 5.30 4.43 9.38
C GLU A 114 6.56 4.81 8.60
N SER A 115 6.42 5.60 7.54
CA SER A 115 7.56 5.98 6.71
C SER A 115 8.00 7.42 6.92
N VAL A 116 8.99 7.56 7.79
CA VAL A 116 9.59 8.84 8.18
C VAL A 116 10.67 9.31 7.20
N TYR A 117 11.12 8.43 6.29
CA TYR A 117 12.28 8.69 5.42
C TYR A 117 11.95 8.52 3.94
N GLU A 118 12.52 9.42 3.13
CA GLU A 118 12.55 9.32 1.67
C GLU A 118 13.96 8.98 1.19
N LEU A 119 14.07 7.91 0.41
CA LEU A 119 15.30 7.45 -0.21
C LEU A 119 15.72 8.42 -1.32
N LYS A 120 16.97 8.90 -1.25
CA LYS A 120 17.57 9.80 -2.24
C LYS A 120 18.68 9.12 -3.01
N TYR A 121 19.50 8.34 -2.32
CA TYR A 121 20.57 7.56 -2.92
C TYR A 121 20.56 6.14 -2.39
N LEU A 122 20.91 5.21 -3.26
CA LEU A 122 21.02 3.79 -2.95
C LEU A 122 22.32 3.26 -3.56
N SER A 123 23.12 2.54 -2.79
CA SER A 123 24.25 1.79 -3.30
C SER A 123 24.27 0.38 -2.71
N THR A 124 24.88 -0.54 -3.47
CA THR A 124 25.16 -1.89 -2.97
C THR A 124 26.66 -2.15 -3.02
N ARG A 125 27.18 -2.79 -1.97
CA ARG A 125 28.60 -3.19 -1.92
C ARG A 125 28.94 -4.25 -2.97
N GLN A 126 27.94 -5.06 -3.35
CA GLN A 126 28.15 -6.21 -4.22
C GLN A 126 28.27 -5.83 -5.70
N SER A 127 27.51 -4.82 -6.16
CA SER A 127 27.47 -4.46 -7.58
C SER A 127 28.19 -3.16 -7.92
N GLN A 128 28.68 -2.40 -6.92
CA GLN A 128 29.13 -1.01 -7.10
C GLN A 128 28.10 -0.11 -7.83
N HIS A 129 26.86 -0.58 -8.01
CA HIS A 129 25.79 0.23 -8.57
C HIS A 129 25.35 1.23 -7.53
N GLN A 130 25.48 2.50 -7.88
CA GLN A 130 24.91 3.62 -7.16
C GLN A 130 23.76 4.19 -7.99
N ILE A 131 22.64 4.42 -7.33
CA ILE A 131 21.43 5.00 -7.91
C ILE A 131 21.17 6.30 -7.20
N ASP A 132 21.15 7.37 -7.97
CA ASP A 132 20.74 8.70 -7.53
C ASP A 132 19.30 8.92 -7.98
N LEU A 133 18.35 8.77 -7.04
CA LEU A 133 16.92 8.90 -7.30
C LEU A 133 16.53 10.35 -7.59
N THR A 134 17.34 11.33 -7.18
CA THR A 134 17.06 12.75 -7.43
C THR A 134 17.27 13.14 -8.89
N LYS A 135 18.04 12.34 -9.64
CA LYS A 135 18.30 12.52 -11.07
C LYS A 135 17.32 11.77 -11.97
N LEU A 136 16.43 10.95 -11.40
CA LEU A 136 15.41 10.24 -12.18
C LEU A 136 14.17 11.15 -12.28
N PRO A 137 13.88 11.72 -13.47
CA PRO A 137 12.72 12.58 -13.61
C PRO A 137 11.43 11.75 -13.51
N ALA A 138 10.40 12.35 -12.94
CA ALA A 138 9.07 11.77 -12.98
C ALA A 138 8.60 11.61 -14.44
N PRO A 139 7.92 10.50 -14.78
CA PRO A 139 7.37 10.32 -16.11
C PRO A 139 6.27 11.35 -16.37
N VAL A 140 6.08 11.69 -17.66
CA VAL A 140 4.98 12.58 -18.07
C VAL A 140 3.65 11.90 -17.74
N PRO A 141 2.71 12.55 -17.03
CA PRO A 141 1.42 11.96 -16.71
C PRO A 141 0.68 11.46 -17.95
N ARG A 142 0.36 10.17 -17.98
CA ARG A 142 -0.40 9.51 -19.05
C ARG A 142 -1.47 8.63 -18.44
N LYS A 143 -2.57 8.43 -19.18
CA LYS A 143 -3.67 7.53 -18.75
C LYS A 143 -3.24 6.06 -18.69
N GLY A 144 -2.15 5.69 -19.38
CA GLY A 144 -1.71 4.33 -19.58
C GLY A 144 -2.16 3.76 -20.93
N ILE A 145 -1.97 2.47 -21.11
CA ILE A 145 -2.35 1.72 -22.31
C ILE A 145 -3.76 1.18 -22.10
N GLU A 146 -4.68 1.51 -23.01
CA GLU A 146 -6.03 0.96 -22.98
C GLU A 146 -6.00 -0.54 -23.24
N VAL A 147 -6.71 -1.30 -22.41
CA VAL A 147 -6.77 -2.76 -22.49
C VAL A 147 -8.20 -3.24 -22.32
N GLU A 148 -8.51 -4.30 -23.06
CA GLU A 148 -9.74 -5.07 -22.92
C GLU A 148 -9.38 -6.48 -22.45
N LEU A 149 -10.04 -6.95 -21.39
CA LEU A 149 -9.85 -8.27 -20.81
C LEU A 149 -11.18 -9.00 -20.80
N THR A 150 -11.22 -10.20 -21.34
CA THR A 150 -12.39 -11.09 -21.24
C THR A 150 -12.03 -12.35 -20.46
N GLY A 151 -13.01 -12.98 -19.83
CA GLY A 151 -12.86 -14.32 -19.27
C GLY A 151 -14.17 -14.93 -18.82
N ASN A 152 -14.12 -16.25 -18.62
CA ASN A 152 -15.21 -17.11 -18.19
C ASN A 152 -14.89 -17.72 -16.82
N PRO A 153 -15.88 -18.21 -16.06
CA PRO A 153 -15.65 -18.81 -14.75
C PRO A 153 -14.80 -20.10 -14.84
N PRO A 154 -14.11 -20.51 -13.76
CA PRO A 154 -14.14 -19.90 -12.43
C PRO A 154 -13.20 -18.68 -12.32
N TYR A 155 -13.73 -17.58 -11.82
CA TYR A 155 -12.95 -16.37 -11.53
C TYR A 155 -12.23 -16.50 -10.20
N LYS A 156 -11.01 -15.97 -10.12
CA LYS A 156 -10.24 -15.90 -8.88
C LYS A 156 -10.25 -14.48 -8.33
N PHE A 157 -10.63 -14.35 -7.08
CA PHE A 157 -10.66 -13.08 -6.35
C PHE A 157 -9.61 -13.10 -5.24
N GLY A 158 -9.12 -11.92 -4.86
CA GLY A 158 -8.22 -11.76 -3.74
C GLY A 158 -8.36 -10.39 -3.08
N TYR A 159 -7.56 -10.18 -2.06
CA TYR A 159 -7.40 -8.89 -1.40
C TYR A 159 -5.91 -8.55 -1.41
N GLU A 160 -5.57 -7.37 -1.91
CA GLU A 160 -4.24 -6.78 -1.74
C GLU A 160 -4.26 -5.89 -0.49
N LYS A 161 -3.10 -5.67 0.15
CA LYS A 161 -3.05 -4.98 1.46
C LYS A 161 -3.81 -3.64 1.42
N GLU A 162 -4.59 -3.41 2.47
CA GLU A 162 -5.26 -2.14 2.83
C GLU A 162 -6.05 -1.47 1.69
N GLU A 163 -7.22 -2.06 1.36
CA GLU A 163 -8.38 -1.46 0.64
C GLU A 163 -8.55 -1.79 -0.85
N GLN A 164 -7.65 -2.58 -1.47
CA GLN A 164 -7.86 -3.03 -2.85
C GLN A 164 -8.30 -4.49 -2.93
N SER A 165 -9.41 -4.69 -3.63
CA SER A 165 -9.91 -6.04 -3.96
C SER A 165 -9.52 -6.36 -5.40
N VAL A 166 -9.03 -7.57 -5.62
CA VAL A 166 -8.46 -7.94 -6.92
C VAL A 166 -9.27 -9.04 -7.60
N LEU A 167 -9.43 -8.92 -8.91
CA LEU A 167 -9.91 -9.97 -9.81
C LEU A 167 -8.75 -10.40 -10.71
N PHE A 168 -8.45 -11.70 -10.72
CA PHE A 168 -7.47 -12.24 -11.66
C PHE A 168 -8.17 -12.66 -12.95
N LEU A 169 -7.84 -11.99 -14.06
CA LEU A 169 -8.47 -12.18 -15.36
C LEU A 169 -7.41 -12.18 -16.45
N SER A 170 -7.37 -13.24 -17.28
CA SER A 170 -6.47 -13.35 -18.43
C SER A 170 -4.99 -13.04 -18.11
N GLY A 171 -4.50 -13.59 -17.00
CA GLY A 171 -3.12 -13.43 -16.53
C GLY A 171 -2.81 -12.07 -15.88
N ARG A 172 -3.78 -11.17 -15.78
CA ARG A 172 -3.61 -9.83 -15.19
C ARG A 172 -4.37 -9.67 -13.88
N THR A 173 -3.98 -8.66 -13.11
CA THR A 173 -4.64 -8.27 -11.86
C THR A 173 -5.52 -7.05 -12.16
N VAL A 174 -6.83 -7.18 -12.00
CA VAL A 174 -7.77 -6.05 -12.12
C VAL A 174 -8.03 -5.51 -10.71
N LEU A 175 -7.68 -4.24 -10.48
CA LEU A 175 -7.77 -3.59 -9.18
C LEU A 175 -9.13 -2.90 -9.03
N PHE A 176 -9.92 -3.30 -8.03
CA PHE A 176 -11.19 -2.66 -7.71
C PHE A 176 -11.11 -1.89 -6.39
N PRO A 177 -11.70 -0.69 -6.32
CA PRO A 177 -11.99 -0.05 -5.03
C PRO A 177 -12.81 -0.99 -4.14
N ALA A 178 -12.48 -1.07 -2.84
CA ALA A 178 -13.16 -1.97 -1.91
C ALA A 178 -14.69 -1.82 -1.89
N HIS A 179 -15.22 -0.62 -2.09
CA HIS A 179 -16.67 -0.42 -2.14
C HIS A 179 -17.29 -1.05 -3.40
N MET A 180 -16.70 -0.86 -4.57
CA MET A 180 -17.16 -1.48 -5.83
C MET A 180 -17.04 -3.00 -5.79
N ALA A 181 -15.95 -3.53 -5.25
CA ALA A 181 -15.75 -4.98 -5.18
C ALA A 181 -16.79 -5.69 -4.30
N ARG A 182 -17.21 -5.06 -3.19
CA ARG A 182 -18.27 -5.58 -2.32
C ARG A 182 -19.59 -5.77 -3.06
N GLU A 183 -19.91 -4.86 -3.98
CA GLU A 183 -21.13 -4.92 -4.78
C GLU A 183 -21.00 -5.88 -5.97
N LEU A 184 -19.87 -5.83 -6.68
CA LEU A 184 -19.73 -6.51 -7.96
C LEU A 184 -19.28 -7.97 -7.84
N PHE A 185 -18.43 -8.33 -6.88
CA PHE A 185 -17.89 -9.70 -6.79
C PHE A 185 -18.98 -10.77 -6.60
N PRO A 186 -20.04 -10.56 -5.79
CA PRO A 186 -21.15 -11.51 -5.72
C PRO A 186 -21.86 -11.74 -7.07
N LEU A 187 -21.96 -10.71 -7.91
CA LEU A 187 -22.54 -10.80 -9.25
C LEU A 187 -21.60 -11.59 -10.18
N MET A 188 -20.30 -11.24 -10.17
CA MET A 188 -19.26 -11.90 -10.96
C MET A 188 -19.16 -13.40 -10.69
N ARG A 189 -19.34 -13.85 -9.44
CA ARG A 189 -19.32 -15.28 -9.08
C ARG A 189 -20.37 -16.12 -9.80
N LYS A 190 -21.48 -15.51 -10.23
CA LYS A 190 -22.58 -16.16 -10.94
C LYS A 190 -22.55 -15.89 -12.45
N ALA A 191 -21.65 -15.02 -12.89
CA ALA A 191 -21.57 -14.57 -14.28
C ALA A 191 -21.00 -15.67 -15.18
N LYS A 192 -21.52 -15.75 -16.40
CA LYS A 192 -21.01 -16.63 -17.44
C LYS A 192 -19.80 -16.00 -18.13
N MET A 193 -19.80 -14.68 -18.27
CA MET A 193 -18.73 -13.94 -18.92
C MET A 193 -18.52 -12.59 -18.23
N ILE A 194 -17.25 -12.19 -18.13
CA ILE A 194 -16.84 -10.87 -17.68
C ILE A 194 -15.96 -10.24 -18.75
N LEU A 195 -16.24 -8.97 -19.06
CA LEU A 195 -15.41 -8.13 -19.91
C LEU A 195 -15.03 -6.85 -19.16
N VAL A 196 -13.74 -6.57 -19.04
CA VAL A 196 -13.20 -5.39 -18.38
C VAL A 196 -12.52 -4.52 -19.41
N LYS A 197 -12.87 -3.22 -19.44
CA LYS A 197 -12.13 -2.20 -20.17
C LYS A 197 -11.48 -1.26 -19.18
N GLY A 198 -10.22 -0.95 -19.39
CA GLY A 198 -9.47 -0.11 -18.47
C GLY A 198 -8.12 0.29 -19.00
N TYR A 199 -7.29 0.78 -18.10
CA TYR A 199 -5.95 1.23 -18.42
C TYR A 199 -4.92 0.44 -17.61
N MET A 200 -3.86 0.04 -18.29
CA MET A 200 -2.68 -0.57 -17.69
C MET A 200 -1.56 0.46 -17.68
N ARG A 201 -0.78 0.52 -16.61
CA ARG A 201 0.42 1.38 -16.61
C ARG A 201 1.43 0.90 -17.63
N ASP A 202 2.15 1.85 -18.23
CA ASP A 202 3.28 1.52 -19.07
C ASP A 202 4.44 1.07 -18.19
N THR A 203 4.80 -0.21 -18.30
CA THR A 203 5.94 -0.74 -17.56
C THR A 203 7.25 -0.07 -17.98
N ALA A 204 7.38 0.48 -19.19
CA ALA A 204 8.60 1.17 -19.61
C ALA A 204 8.96 2.36 -18.70
N GLU A 205 7.97 2.94 -18.00
CA GLU A 205 8.13 4.11 -17.13
C GLU A 205 8.71 3.79 -15.72
N GLY A 206 9.17 2.55 -15.50
CA GLY A 206 9.94 2.19 -14.30
C GLY A 206 9.10 1.75 -13.09
N PHE A 207 7.77 1.76 -13.20
CA PHE A 207 6.87 1.19 -12.20
C PHE A 207 7.02 -0.32 -12.07
N VAL A 208 6.85 -0.83 -10.84
CA VAL A 208 6.83 -2.27 -10.55
C VAL A 208 5.62 -2.57 -9.67
N THR A 209 4.74 -3.46 -10.13
CA THR A 209 3.57 -3.87 -9.36
C THR A 209 3.96 -4.91 -8.31
N ALA A 210 3.49 -4.76 -7.06
CA ALA A 210 3.81 -5.67 -5.95
C ALA A 210 3.35 -7.11 -6.21
N SER A 211 2.22 -7.30 -6.90
CA SER A 211 1.72 -8.63 -7.28
C SER A 211 2.59 -9.36 -8.31
N GLY A 212 3.59 -8.69 -8.91
CA GLY A 212 4.40 -9.23 -10.01
C GLY A 212 3.61 -9.42 -11.33
N ARG A 213 2.33 -9.02 -11.36
CA ARG A 213 1.46 -9.07 -12.52
C ARG A 213 1.10 -7.67 -12.96
N ALA A 214 0.88 -7.49 -14.25
CA ALA A 214 0.41 -6.21 -14.76
C ALA A 214 -0.95 -5.86 -14.15
N ALA A 215 -1.01 -4.71 -13.48
CA ALA A 215 -2.21 -4.18 -12.89
C ALA A 215 -3.05 -3.40 -13.92
N VAL A 216 -4.35 -3.68 -13.95
CA VAL A 216 -5.33 -2.96 -14.77
C VAL A 216 -6.26 -2.20 -13.85
N LYS A 217 -6.34 -0.88 -14.05
CA LYS A 217 -7.35 -0.01 -13.44
C LYS A 217 -8.59 -0.05 -14.34
N PRO A 218 -9.68 -0.71 -13.94
CA PRO A 218 -10.88 -0.81 -14.76
C PRO A 218 -11.57 0.56 -14.84
N GLY A 219 -12.00 0.94 -16.03
CA GLY A 219 -12.93 2.06 -16.24
C GLY A 219 -14.38 1.55 -16.36
N THR A 220 -14.56 0.38 -16.97
CA THR A 220 -15.84 -0.32 -17.03
C THR A 220 -15.67 -1.82 -16.85
N ILE A 221 -16.72 -2.46 -16.36
CA ILE A 221 -16.86 -3.91 -16.35
C ILE A 221 -18.24 -4.28 -16.83
N GLN A 222 -18.30 -5.22 -17.76
CA GLN A 222 -19.52 -5.86 -18.21
C GLN A 222 -19.59 -7.25 -17.58
N ILE A 223 -20.68 -7.52 -16.88
CA ILE A 223 -21.00 -8.81 -16.28
C ILE A 223 -22.20 -9.36 -17.06
N ASP A 224 -21.97 -10.41 -17.83
CA ASP A 224 -22.91 -10.91 -18.85
C ASP A 224 -23.36 -9.79 -19.82
N SER A 225 -24.59 -9.28 -19.69
CA SER A 225 -25.15 -8.22 -20.56
C SER A 225 -25.23 -6.85 -19.89
N ILE A 226 -24.79 -6.72 -18.63
CA ILE A 226 -24.93 -5.47 -17.86
C ILE A 226 -23.56 -4.81 -17.69
N THR A 227 -23.45 -3.54 -18.09
CA THR A 227 -22.23 -2.74 -17.98
C THR A 227 -22.26 -1.80 -16.79
N TYR A 228 -21.25 -1.89 -15.94
CA TYR A 228 -21.01 -1.05 -14.78
C TYR A 228 -19.81 -0.12 -15.05
N LYS A 229 -19.91 1.14 -14.61
CA LYS A 229 -18.78 2.08 -14.60
C LYS A 229 -18.05 1.96 -13.27
N ILE A 230 -16.73 1.92 -13.31
CA ILE A 230 -15.88 1.93 -12.12
C ILE A 230 -15.37 3.36 -11.90
N ARG A 231 -15.46 3.85 -10.66
CA ARG A 231 -15.04 5.19 -10.24
C ARG A 231 -14.20 5.11 -8.98
#